data_AF-A0ABD5MQI6-F1
#
_entry.id   AF-A0ABD5MQI6-F1
#
_cell.length_a   1.000
_cell.length_b   1.000
_cell.length_c   1.000
_cell.angle_alpha   90.00
_cell.angle_beta   90.00
_cell.angle_gamma   90.00
#
_symmetry.space_group_name_H-M   'P 1'
#
loop_
_entity.id
_entity.type
_entity.pdbx_description
1 polymer ?
#
loop_
_entity_poly.entity_id
_entity_poly.type
_entity_poly.pdbx_seq_one_letter_code
_entity_poly.pdbx_strand_id
1 'polypeptide(L)'
;MDEAELQVSFDVPKTHPYDFYVIQWIESDRDLMLGWHQDETHMDLGECHLQIDHQGETVQRETAEFLDAHPLNVFDRRIDDLVDVLDVVTWEDGVPHLPNEAVR
;
A
#
# COMPACT_ATOMS: atom_id res chain seq x y z
N MET A 1 -23.81 -5.96 4.09
CA MET A 1 -23.34 -4.58 3.89
C MET A 1 -21.87 -4.79 3.73
N ASP A 2 -21.35 -4.55 2.54
CA ASP A 2 -19.94 -4.78 2.29
C ASP A 2 -19.18 -3.71 3.08
N GLU A 3 -18.29 -4.15 3.97
CA GLU A 3 -17.50 -3.27 4.84
C GLU A 3 -16.09 -3.15 4.28
N ALA A 4 -15.59 -1.92 4.27
CA ALA A 4 -14.21 -1.64 3.93
C ALA A 4 -13.60 -0.63 4.91
N GLU A 5 -12.31 -0.76 5.13
CA GLU A 5 -11.53 0.04 6.07
C GLU A 5 -10.35 0.71 5.34
N LEU A 6 -10.14 1.98 5.63
CA LEU A 6 -8.89 2.66 5.33
C LEU A 6 -8.05 2.71 6.61
N GLN A 7 -6.93 2.00 6.61
CA GLN A 7 -5.95 2.04 7.69
C GLN A 7 -4.80 2.97 7.32
N VAL A 8 -4.46 3.86 8.27
CA VAL A 8 -3.39 4.85 8.13
C VAL A 8 -2.59 4.89 9.42
N SER A 9 -1.29 4.69 9.29
CA SER A 9 -0.34 4.84 10.39
C SER A 9 0.90 5.58 9.91
N PHE A 10 1.48 6.36 10.80
CA PHE A 10 2.74 7.06 10.60
C PHE A 10 3.63 6.81 11.82
N ASP A 11 4.91 6.55 11.58
CA ASP A 11 5.93 6.54 12.61
C ASP A 11 7.01 7.56 12.25
N VAL A 12 7.47 8.33 13.24
CA VAL A 12 8.38 9.47 13.09
C VAL A 12 9.65 9.17 13.89
N PRO A 13 10.45 8.18 13.45
CA PRO A 13 11.60 7.70 14.19
C PRO A 13 12.72 8.76 14.22
N LYS A 14 13.34 8.95 15.38
CA LYS A 14 14.55 9.80 15.49
C LYS A 14 15.81 9.14 14.96
N THR A 15 15.75 7.84 14.66
CA THR A 15 16.86 7.00 14.22
C THR A 15 16.98 6.90 12.71
N HIS A 16 15.96 7.36 11.97
CA HIS A 16 15.95 7.36 10.52
C HIS A 16 15.89 8.79 9.95
N PRO A 17 16.41 8.99 8.73
CA PRO A 17 16.40 10.31 8.10
C PRO A 17 15.04 10.69 7.49
N TYR A 18 14.07 9.77 7.48
CA TYR A 18 12.72 9.95 6.95
C TYR A 18 11.69 9.24 7.84
N ASP A 19 10.42 9.62 7.66
CA ASP A 19 9.29 9.05 8.38
C ASP A 19 8.81 7.74 7.72
N PHE A 20 8.21 6.87 8.52
CA PHE A 20 7.58 5.63 8.07
C PHE A 20 6.06 5.78 8.00
N TYR A 21 5.43 4.98 7.14
CA TYR A 21 3.98 4.90 7.08
C TYR A 21 3.47 3.57 6.54
N VAL A 22 2.24 3.25 6.93
CA VAL A 22 1.40 2.24 6.28
C VAL A 22 0.07 2.89 5.94
N ILE A 23 -0.31 2.86 4.66
CA ILE A 23 -1.60 3.34 4.17
C ILE A 23 -2.20 2.24 3.30
N GLN A 24 -3.33 1.67 3.74
CA GLN A 24 -3.91 0.49 3.08
C GLN A 24 -5.43 0.46 3.13
N TRP A 25 -6.02 -0.05 2.06
CA TRP A 25 -7.42 -0.36 1.91
C TRP A 25 -7.67 -1.84 2.23
N ILE A 26 -8.70 -2.12 3.01
CA ILE A 26 -9.04 -3.48 3.44
C ILE A 26 -10.51 -3.75 3.14
N GLU A 27 -10.78 -4.87 2.49
CA GLU A 27 -12.12 -5.38 2.21
C GLU A 27 -12.28 -6.76 2.86
N SER A 28 -12.75 -6.80 4.11
CA SER A 28 -12.80 -8.01 4.92
C SER A 28 -13.62 -9.13 4.26
N ASP A 29 -14.71 -8.80 3.59
CA ASP A 29 -15.57 -9.79 2.92
C ASP A 29 -14.90 -10.43 1.70
N ARG A 30 -13.90 -9.75 1.11
CA ARG A 30 -13.11 -10.24 -0.03
C ARG A 30 -11.75 -10.77 0.41
N ASP A 31 -11.45 -10.73 1.72
CA ASP A 31 -10.14 -11.01 2.29
C ASP A 31 -9.03 -10.36 1.45
N LEU A 32 -9.17 -9.05 1.21
CA LEU A 32 -8.26 -8.24 0.39
C LEU A 32 -7.67 -7.13 1.26
N MET A 33 -6.35 -6.97 1.19
CA MET A 33 -5.65 -5.76 1.63
C MET A 33 -4.78 -5.28 0.47
N LEU A 34 -4.80 -3.97 0.21
CA LEU A 34 -3.92 -3.33 -0.75
C LEU A 34 -3.39 -2.03 -0.15
N GLY A 35 -2.09 -1.79 -0.21
CA GLY A 35 -1.55 -0.52 0.28
C GLY A 35 -0.04 -0.38 0.19
N TRP A 36 0.45 0.75 0.70
CA TRP A 36 1.86 1.12 0.71
C TRP A 36 2.44 0.98 2.11
N HIS A 37 3.66 0.47 2.14
CA HIS A 37 4.47 0.24 3.33
C HIS A 37 5.81 0.92 3.10
N GLN A 38 6.08 1.98 3.84
CA GLN A 38 7.39 2.64 3.94
C GLN A 38 7.87 2.39 5.36
N ASP A 39 8.54 1.28 5.57
CA ASP A 39 8.98 0.82 6.88
C ASP A 39 10.34 0.08 6.77
N GLU A 40 10.77 -0.56 7.86
CA GLU A 40 12.04 -1.30 7.87
C GLU A 40 11.90 -2.73 7.31
N THR A 41 10.72 -3.12 6.85
CA THR A 41 10.49 -4.45 6.30
C THR A 41 10.81 -4.45 4.80
N HIS A 42 11.16 -5.62 4.27
CA HIS A 42 11.35 -5.81 2.82
C HIS A 42 12.31 -4.80 2.17
N MET A 43 13.41 -4.46 2.85
CA MET A 43 14.42 -3.50 2.38
C MET A 43 15.04 -3.84 1.01
N ASP A 44 14.87 -5.08 0.52
CA ASP A 44 15.23 -5.49 -0.84
C ASP A 44 14.37 -4.84 -1.94
N LEU A 45 13.19 -4.32 -1.59
CA LEU A 45 12.28 -3.59 -2.47
C LEU A 45 12.48 -2.06 -2.44
N GLY A 46 13.49 -1.57 -1.71
CA GLY A 46 13.73 -0.14 -1.50
C GLY A 46 13.04 0.40 -0.26
N GLU A 47 12.91 1.72 -0.17
CA GLU A 47 12.38 2.40 1.01
C GLU A 47 10.85 2.32 1.11
N CYS A 48 10.14 2.05 0.01
CA CYS A 48 8.70 1.88 0.00
C CYS A 48 8.29 0.78 -0.99
N HIS A 49 7.29 0.00 -0.61
CA HIS A 49 6.68 -1.00 -1.48
C HIS A 49 5.15 -0.97 -1.38
N LEU A 50 4.50 -1.38 -2.46
CA LEU A 50 3.08 -1.72 -2.46
C LEU A 50 2.94 -3.21 -2.18
N GLN A 51 1.94 -3.57 -1.37
CA GLN A 51 1.58 -4.93 -1.04
C GLN A 51 0.11 -5.19 -1.36
N ILE A 52 -0.17 -6.38 -1.89
CA ILE A 52 -1.51 -6.94 -1.95
C ILE A 52 -1.52 -8.26 -1.20
N ASP A 53 -2.37 -8.35 -0.18
CA ASP A 53 -2.69 -9.61 0.49
C ASP A 53 -4.08 -10.08 0.06
N HIS A 54 -4.20 -11.37 -0.22
CA HIS A 54 -5.47 -12.02 -0.51
C HIS A 54 -5.53 -13.42 0.10
N GLN A 55 -6.67 -13.78 0.70
CA GLN A 55 -6.87 -15.11 1.29
C GLN A 55 -5.81 -15.49 2.34
N GLY A 56 -5.36 -14.51 3.12
CA GLY A 56 -4.32 -14.67 4.14
C GLY A 56 -2.89 -14.82 3.61
N GLU A 57 -2.65 -14.65 2.31
CA GLU A 57 -1.32 -14.70 1.69
C GLU A 57 -0.97 -13.38 1.00
N THR A 58 0.30 -13.00 1.02
CA THR A 58 0.79 -11.91 0.18
C THR A 58 0.93 -12.40 -1.26
N VAL A 59 0.05 -11.90 -2.14
CA VAL A 59 -0.02 -12.32 -3.54
C VAL A 59 0.78 -11.40 -4.46
N GLN A 60 1.06 -10.16 -4.04
CA GLN A 60 1.90 -9.23 -4.78
C GLN A 60 2.68 -8.33 -3.83
N ARG A 61 3.96 -8.11 -4.15
CA ARG A 61 4.80 -7.05 -3.59
C ARG A 61 5.62 -6.42 -4.71
N GLU A 62 5.60 -5.11 -4.78
CA GLU A 62 6.32 -4.35 -5.80
C GLU A 62 6.92 -3.08 -5.20
N THR A 63 8.10 -2.68 -5.69
CA THR A 63 8.69 -1.38 -5.32
C THR A 63 7.75 -0.24 -5.70
N ALA A 64 7.62 0.75 -4.83
CA ALA A 64 6.79 1.93 -5.01
C ALA A 64 7.61 3.23 -4.88
N GLU A 65 7.08 4.37 -5.37
CA GLU A 65 7.75 5.66 -5.19
C GLU A 65 7.95 5.96 -3.71
N PHE A 66 9.20 6.21 -3.31
CA PHE A 66 9.52 6.69 -1.99
C PHE A 66 9.08 8.15 -1.81
N LEU A 67 8.37 8.45 -0.71
CA LEU A 67 7.89 9.80 -0.40
C LEU A 67 8.56 10.32 0.88
N ASP A 68 9.59 11.16 0.70
CA ASP A 68 10.19 11.95 1.78
C ASP A 68 9.48 13.30 1.93
N ALA A 69 8.30 13.25 2.55
CA ALA A 69 7.46 14.41 2.78
C ALA A 69 6.79 14.36 4.15
N HIS A 70 6.28 15.50 4.60
CA HIS A 70 5.49 15.57 5.83
C HIS A 70 4.32 14.57 5.80
N PRO A 71 4.00 13.87 6.90
CA PRO A 71 2.96 12.83 6.94
C PRO A 71 1.63 13.18 6.27
N LEU A 72 1.12 14.40 6.51
CA LEU A 72 -0.13 14.85 5.87
C LEU A 72 -0.03 14.98 4.34
N ASN A 73 1.14 15.33 3.79
CA ASN A 73 1.34 15.40 2.34
C ASN A 73 1.46 13.99 1.74
N VAL A 74 2.08 13.07 2.47
CA VAL A 74 2.11 11.64 2.10
C VAL A 74 0.69 11.09 2.06
N PHE A 75 -0.11 11.35 3.09
CA PHE A 75 -1.51 10.95 3.14
C PHE A 75 -2.29 11.49 1.93
N ASP A 76 -2.24 12.80 1.67
CA ASP A 76 -2.91 13.44 0.54
C ASP A 76 -2.60 12.73 -0.78
N ARG A 77 -1.31 12.55 -1.07
CA ARG A 77 -0.85 11.89 -2.30
C ARG A 77 -1.26 10.41 -2.37
N ARG A 78 -1.13 9.65 -1.28
CA ARG A 78 -1.46 8.23 -1.26
C ARG A 78 -2.94 7.94 -1.34
N ILE A 79 -3.80 8.85 -0.88
CA ILE A 79 -5.25 8.70 -1.07
C ILE A 79 -5.64 8.92 -2.53
N ASP A 80 -5.04 9.89 -3.20
CA ASP A 80 -5.21 10.05 -4.65
C ASP A 80 -4.69 8.81 -5.40
N ASP A 81 -3.48 8.34 -5.08
CA ASP A 81 -2.90 7.12 -5.67
C ASP A 81 -3.80 5.89 -5.41
N LEU A 82 -4.42 5.78 -4.22
CA LEU A 82 -5.27 4.64 -3.85
C LEU A 82 -6.51 4.55 -4.74
N VAL A 83 -7.12 5.69 -5.08
CA VAL A 83 -8.26 5.71 -6.00
C VAL A 83 -7.84 5.20 -7.38
N ASP A 84 -6.73 5.73 -7.90
CA ASP A 84 -6.19 5.33 -9.21
C ASP A 84 -5.81 3.84 -9.25
N VAL A 85 -5.20 3.32 -8.19
CA VAL A 85 -4.78 1.93 -8.08
C VAL A 85 -5.99 0.99 -8.01
N LEU A 86 -6.97 1.29 -7.15
CA LEU A 86 -8.17 0.47 -7.01
C LEU A 86 -8.97 0.36 -8.31
N ASP A 87 -9.02 1.44 -9.11
CA ASP A 87 -9.70 1.48 -10.41
C ASP A 87 -9.11 0.52 -11.45
N VAL A 88 -7.84 0.14 -11.30
CA VAL A 88 -7.11 -0.71 -12.26
C VAL A 88 -6.70 -2.07 -11.71
N VAL A 89 -7.12 -2.41 -10.48
CA VAL A 89 -6.95 -3.79 -9.96
C VAL A 89 -7.71 -4.75 -10.86
N THR A 90 -7.00 -5.76 -11.33
CA THR A 90 -7.54 -6.86 -12.13
C THR A 90 -7.62 -8.13 -11.31
N TRP A 91 -8.49 -9.06 -11.72
CA TRP A 91 -8.66 -10.35 -11.07
C TRP A 91 -8.37 -11.45 -12.09
N GLU A 92 -7.30 -12.21 -11.87
CA GLU A 92 -6.87 -13.31 -12.72
C GLU A 92 -6.96 -14.61 -11.91
N ASP A 93 -7.76 -15.57 -12.38
CA ASP A 93 -8.02 -16.83 -11.69
C ASP A 93 -8.44 -16.67 -10.20
N GLY A 94 -9.12 -15.56 -9.90
CA GLY A 94 -9.59 -15.23 -8.55
C GLY A 94 -8.54 -14.58 -7.64
N VAL A 95 -7.35 -14.27 -8.16
CA VAL A 95 -6.29 -13.57 -7.44
C VAL A 95 -6.25 -12.10 -7.90
N PRO A 96 -6.27 -11.13 -6.97
CA PRO A 96 -6.11 -9.73 -7.31
C PRO A 96 -4.68 -9.43 -7.77
N HIS A 97 -4.55 -8.63 -8.81
CA HIS A 97 -3.28 -8.22 -9.37
C HIS A 97 -3.33 -6.78 -9.86
N LEU A 98 -2.28 -6.03 -9.55
CA LEU A 98 -2.06 -4.68 -10.05
C LEU A 98 -0.96 -4.69 -11.11
N PRO A 99 -1.19 -4.18 -12.33
CA PRO A 99 -0.13 -4.05 -13.32
C PRO A 99 1.05 -3.21 -12.80
N ASN A 100 2.30 -3.63 -13.03
CA ASN A 100 3.48 -2.95 -12.46
C ASN A 100 3.58 -1.46 -12.86
N GLU A 101 3.06 -1.08 -14.02
CA GLU A 101 2.98 0.32 -14.48
C GLU A 101 1.96 1.19 -13.73
N ALA A 102 1.04 0.56 -13.00
CA ALA A 102 0.08 1.20 -12.13
C ALA A 102 0.58 1.35 -10.68
N VAL A 103 1.68 0.69 -10.31
CA VAL A 103 2.30 0.88 -8.99
C VAL A 103 2.80 2.33 -8.91
N ARG A 104 2.35 3.04 -7.88
CA ARG A 104 2.68 4.45 -7.62
C ARG A 104 3.70 4.54 -6.51
#